data_AF-S7Z8Z8-F1
#
_entry.id   AF-S7Z8Z8-F1
#
_cell.length_a   1.000
_cell.length_b   1.000
_cell.length_c   1.000
_cell.angle_alpha   90.00
_cell.angle_beta   90.00
_cell.angle_gamma   90.00
#
_symmetry.space_group_name_H-M   'P 1'
#
loop_
_entity.id
_entity.type
_entity.pdbx_description
1 polymer ?
#
loop_
_entity_poly.entity_id
_entity_poly.type
_entity_poly.pdbx_seq_one_letter_code
_entity_poly.pdbx_strand_id
1 'polypeptide(L)'
;MQMLFGIELAPAGTLPFPESDDRVIVPCLRLQLPCVFQHFPSAVVVKTVSGCADTQASMRTLAVRSYFNFPYHIKSSIACQITSDVRAIRPCQTVGGQLVGKQLYKFFPSDLWWFNEVASVSGSQVAQGHSQANEDKARHIGCILREDLEARANANNEALIIAGSLAQQPANDPRTHAEIVLGLESVEQKQEWLREYVAGFLRAALLPLVQYGIGMEAHGQNTLVRSIWSKIHHAIFQNHLGNLVYALGLDRHDGWMIIRDEVTAALNPDIDPRARELYDFILQETMPFKCFLRMRMDEHFNNRDERPLPNALLVGSDKWEKILDDQAQQMLKTWR
;
A
#
# COMPACT_ATOMS: atom_id res chain seq x y z
N MET A 1 -17.34 -3.54 21.22
CA MET A 1 -16.74 -2.94 22.43
C MET A 1 -15.85 -1.79 21.95
N GLN A 2 -16.44 -0.60 21.85
CA GLN A 2 -15.73 0.63 21.49
C GLN A 2 -14.89 1.08 22.67
N MET A 3 -13.62 1.43 22.44
CA MET A 3 -12.85 2.26 23.35
C MET A 3 -12.24 3.41 22.53
N LEU A 4 -12.92 4.55 22.59
CA LEU A 4 -12.38 5.89 22.34
C LEU A 4 -11.27 6.15 23.36
N PHE A 5 -10.13 6.71 22.94
CA PHE A 5 -9.36 7.77 23.64
C PHE A 5 -8.29 8.30 22.67
N GLY A 6 -8.42 9.57 22.27
CA GLY A 6 -7.55 10.26 21.33
C GLY A 6 -6.41 11.02 22.01
N ILE A 7 -5.33 11.25 21.27
CA ILE A 7 -4.32 12.27 21.54
C ILE A 7 -3.82 12.84 20.21
N GLU A 8 -3.84 14.18 20.10
CA GLU A 8 -3.05 14.98 19.17
C GLU A 8 -1.56 14.69 19.37
N LEU A 9 -0.80 14.35 18.32
CA LEU A 9 0.64 14.58 18.41
C LEU A 9 0.85 16.09 18.42
N ALA A 10 1.19 16.61 19.60
CA ALA A 10 1.75 17.93 19.73
C ALA A 10 2.89 18.13 18.70
N PRO A 11 2.99 19.31 18.07
CA PRO A 11 3.99 19.60 17.06
C PRO A 11 5.37 19.43 17.68
N ALA A 12 6.16 18.45 17.22
CA ALA A 12 7.54 18.20 17.66
C ALA A 12 7.78 18.36 19.19
N GLY A 13 6.80 17.97 20.01
CA GLY A 13 6.87 18.06 21.47
C GLY A 13 7.62 16.86 22.02
N THR A 14 8.94 17.01 22.16
CA THR A 14 9.88 16.14 22.91
C THR A 14 9.44 14.69 23.03
N LEU A 15 9.82 13.86 22.06
CA LEU A 15 9.98 12.44 22.35
C LEU A 15 10.87 12.34 23.60
N PRO A 16 10.47 11.57 24.63
CA PRO A 16 11.31 11.42 25.81
C PRO A 16 12.68 10.92 25.32
N PHE A 17 13.74 11.65 25.66
CA PHE A 17 15.09 11.15 25.42
C PHE A 17 15.39 10.06 26.45
N PRO A 18 16.25 9.07 26.13
CA PRO A 18 16.74 8.15 27.14
C PRO A 18 17.29 8.95 28.33
N GLU A 19 16.94 8.55 29.55
CA GLU A 19 17.42 9.21 30.79
C GLU A 19 18.95 9.16 30.93
N SER A 20 19.60 8.29 30.15
CA SER A 20 21.04 8.03 30.15
C SER A 20 21.50 7.36 28.84
N ASP A 21 22.78 7.52 28.50
CA ASP A 21 23.38 7.00 27.26
C ASP A 21 23.42 5.46 27.16
N ASP A 22 23.17 4.75 28.27
CA ASP A 22 23.08 3.29 28.33
C ASP A 22 21.67 2.74 28.05
N ARG A 23 20.69 3.62 27.78
CA ARG A 23 19.30 3.23 27.50
C ARG A 23 18.90 3.51 26.05
N VAL A 24 18.07 2.62 25.52
CA VAL A 24 17.44 2.77 24.20
C VAL A 24 15.92 2.68 24.34
N ILE A 25 15.21 3.53 23.62
CA ILE A 25 13.75 3.48 23.55
C ILE A 25 13.36 2.57 22.40
N VAL A 26 12.57 1.54 22.72
CA VAL A 26 12.11 0.56 21.74
C VAL A 26 10.58 0.62 21.67
N PRO A 27 9.99 0.93 20.51
CA PRO A 27 8.57 0.78 20.30
C PRO A 27 8.16 -0.68 20.51
N CYS A 28 7.10 -0.91 21.29
CA CYS A 28 6.54 -2.24 21.48
C CYS A 28 5.01 -2.18 21.61
N LEU A 29 4.35 -3.28 21.25
CA LEU A 29 2.92 -3.42 21.47
C LEU A 29 2.61 -3.54 22.96
N ARG A 30 1.52 -2.93 23.42
CA ARG A 30 1.09 -3.05 24.82
C ARG A 30 0.88 -4.51 25.26
N LEU A 31 0.38 -5.35 24.34
CA LEU A 31 0.22 -6.80 24.55
C LEU A 31 1.54 -7.55 24.78
N GLN A 32 2.67 -6.95 24.39
CA GLN A 32 3.99 -7.54 24.55
C GLN A 32 4.62 -7.26 25.93
N LEU A 33 4.12 -6.24 26.66
CA LEU A 33 4.71 -5.78 27.93
C LEU A 33 4.86 -6.88 29.00
N PRO A 34 3.87 -7.78 29.26
CA PRO A 34 4.05 -8.81 30.27
C PRO A 34 5.26 -9.70 30.03
N CYS A 35 5.49 -10.07 28.76
CA CYS A 35 6.62 -10.89 28.35
C CYS A 35 7.95 -10.10 28.37
N VAL A 36 7.90 -8.80 28.07
CA VAL A 36 9.06 -7.91 28.22
C VAL A 36 9.50 -7.85 29.67
N PHE A 37 8.61 -7.57 30.62
CA PHE A 37 8.98 -7.49 32.04
C PHE A 37 9.50 -8.81 32.60
N GLN A 38 8.97 -9.94 32.12
CA GLN A 38 9.45 -11.26 32.52
C GLN A 38 10.90 -11.53 32.13
N HIS A 39 11.33 -11.07 30.96
CA HIS A 39 12.67 -11.37 30.41
C HIS A 39 13.66 -10.21 30.53
N PHE A 40 13.17 -8.99 30.74
CA PHE A 40 13.93 -7.75 30.84
C PHE A 40 13.41 -6.93 32.02
N PRO A 41 13.73 -7.32 33.27
CA PRO A 41 13.19 -6.68 34.47
C PRO A 41 13.65 -5.22 34.65
N SER A 42 14.71 -4.79 33.95
CA SER A 42 15.18 -3.40 33.92
C SER A 42 14.43 -2.51 32.92
N ALA A 43 13.53 -3.08 32.12
CA ALA A 43 12.72 -2.34 31.17
C ALA A 43 11.69 -1.46 31.90
N VAL A 44 11.57 -0.22 31.45
CA VAL A 44 10.64 0.76 32.02
C VAL A 44 9.72 1.25 30.90
N VAL A 45 8.43 1.39 31.21
CA VAL A 45 7.48 1.97 30.27
C VAL A 45 7.64 3.48 30.29
N VAL A 46 8.12 4.03 29.18
CA VAL A 46 8.35 5.47 29.04
C VAL A 46 7.04 6.21 28.71
N LYS A 47 6.26 5.71 27.74
CA LYS A 47 5.00 6.30 27.31
C LYS A 47 4.11 5.24 26.65
N THR A 48 2.79 5.35 26.83
CA THR A 48 1.79 4.60 26.06
C THR A 48 1.08 5.56 25.12
N VAL A 49 0.93 5.17 23.85
CA VAL A 49 0.25 5.97 22.82
C VAL A 49 -0.84 5.10 22.18
N SER A 50 -2.00 5.69 21.91
CA SER A 50 -3.16 5.04 21.28
C SER A 50 -3.59 5.77 20.03
N GLY A 51 -4.26 5.06 19.12
CA GLY A 51 -4.83 5.64 17.89
C GLY A 51 -3.80 6.18 16.90
N CYS A 52 -2.52 5.82 17.06
CA CYS A 52 -1.43 6.35 16.23
C CYS A 52 -1.09 5.49 15.01
N ALA A 53 -1.48 4.22 15.01
CA ALA A 53 -1.17 3.27 13.98
C ALA A 53 -2.24 2.17 13.89
N ASP A 54 -2.38 1.59 12.71
CA ASP A 54 -3.26 0.46 12.43
C ASP A 54 -2.42 -0.80 12.21
N THR A 55 -2.92 -1.95 12.68
CA THR A 55 -2.25 -3.24 12.49
C THR A 55 -2.47 -3.74 11.07
N GLN A 56 -1.41 -4.16 10.41
CA GLN A 56 -1.52 -4.90 9.15
C GLN A 56 -1.93 -6.36 9.41
N ALA A 57 -2.11 -7.14 8.34
CA ALA A 57 -2.53 -8.55 8.40
C ALA A 57 -1.65 -9.43 9.32
N SER A 58 -0.41 -9.04 9.59
CA SER A 58 0.50 -9.79 10.49
C SER A 58 0.22 -9.55 11.98
N MET A 59 -0.70 -8.63 12.30
CA MET A 59 -1.01 -8.06 13.63
C MET A 59 0.14 -7.29 14.30
N ARG A 60 1.39 -7.65 14.00
CA ARG A 60 2.59 -7.11 14.64
C ARG A 60 3.34 -6.09 13.80
N THR A 61 2.92 -5.87 12.57
CA THR A 61 3.38 -4.76 11.73
C THR A 61 2.34 -3.66 11.81
N LEU A 62 2.80 -2.45 12.13
CA LEU A 62 1.98 -1.27 12.34
C LEU A 62 2.22 -0.28 11.20
N ALA A 63 1.14 0.16 10.57
CA ALA A 63 1.14 1.30 9.66
C ALA A 63 0.78 2.55 10.47
N VAL A 64 1.71 3.48 10.60
CA VAL A 64 1.48 4.74 11.31
C VAL A 64 0.53 5.60 10.48
N ARG A 65 -0.43 6.26 11.12
CA ARG A 65 -1.45 7.03 10.40
C ARG A 65 -0.83 8.16 9.57
N SER A 66 -1.36 8.36 8.37
CA SER A 66 -0.79 9.25 7.34
C SER A 66 -0.54 10.68 7.81
N TYR A 67 -1.39 11.23 8.68
CA TYR A 67 -1.24 12.60 9.21
C TYR A 67 0.01 12.81 10.09
N PHE A 68 0.72 11.73 10.47
CA PHE A 68 2.02 11.84 11.14
C PHE A 68 3.22 11.90 10.20
N ASN A 69 2.99 11.72 8.89
CA ASN A 69 4.03 11.75 7.86
C ASN A 69 5.26 10.91 8.22
N PHE A 70 5.01 9.71 8.77
CA PHE A 70 6.06 8.80 9.19
C PHE A 70 6.27 7.74 8.10
N PRO A 71 7.40 7.74 7.37
CA PRO A 71 7.56 6.98 6.13
C PRO A 71 7.92 5.50 6.36
N TYR A 72 7.61 4.95 7.53
CA TYR A 72 7.98 3.59 7.90
C TYR A 72 6.86 2.84 8.61
N HIS A 73 6.74 1.56 8.28
CA HIS A 73 6.06 0.55 9.07
C HIS A 73 6.90 0.14 10.28
N ILE A 74 6.24 -0.12 11.41
CA ILE A 74 6.88 -0.61 12.64
C ILE A 74 6.51 -2.08 12.85
N LYS A 75 7.48 -2.98 12.71
CA LYS A 75 7.31 -4.42 12.99
C LYS A 75 7.84 -4.75 14.37
N SER A 76 6.95 -5.07 15.30
CA SER A 76 7.27 -5.36 16.72
C SER A 76 7.24 -6.86 17.00
N SER A 77 7.97 -7.30 18.03
CA SER A 77 7.72 -8.60 18.65
C SER A 77 6.33 -8.62 19.31
N ILE A 78 5.64 -9.77 19.22
CA ILE A 78 4.46 -10.09 20.02
C ILE A 78 4.48 -11.57 20.45
N ALA A 79 4.29 -11.82 21.73
CA ALA A 79 4.22 -13.13 22.35
C ALA A 79 2.83 -13.75 22.15
N CYS A 80 2.42 -13.83 20.89
CA CYS A 80 1.18 -14.45 20.46
C CYS A 80 1.51 -15.53 19.43
N GLN A 81 0.99 -16.73 19.65
CA GLN A 81 1.04 -17.78 18.64
C GLN A 81 0.01 -17.46 17.56
N ILE A 82 0.49 -17.17 16.36
CA ILE A 82 -0.36 -16.93 15.19
C ILE A 82 0.00 -18.01 14.18
N THR A 83 -0.99 -18.83 13.82
CA THR A 83 -0.83 -20.10 13.11
C THR A 83 0.05 -21.08 13.91
N SER A 84 1.28 -21.34 13.46
CA SER A 84 2.17 -22.39 13.99
C SER A 84 3.34 -21.86 14.82
N ASP A 85 3.55 -20.54 14.90
CA ASP A 85 4.70 -19.97 15.60
C ASP A 85 4.35 -18.71 16.39
N VAL A 86 5.12 -18.48 17.45
CA VAL A 86 5.07 -17.27 18.27
C VAL A 86 5.71 -16.12 17.50
N ARG A 87 4.98 -15.02 17.37
CA ARG A 87 5.40 -13.88 16.54
C ARG A 87 6.33 -12.91 17.26
N ALA A 88 7.36 -13.46 17.90
CA ALA A 88 8.54 -12.74 18.38
C ALA A 88 9.59 -12.57 17.24
N ILE A 89 10.58 -11.71 17.42
CA ILE A 89 11.63 -11.42 16.44
C ILE A 89 12.97 -11.84 17.02
N ARG A 90 13.61 -12.87 16.45
CA ARG A 90 14.93 -13.31 16.92
C ARG A 90 16.00 -12.27 16.59
N PRO A 91 17.06 -12.13 17.42
CA PRO A 91 18.14 -11.18 17.16
C PRO A 91 18.78 -11.35 15.76
N CYS A 92 19.00 -12.59 15.30
CA CYS A 92 19.53 -12.84 13.97
C CYS A 92 18.62 -12.31 12.84
N GLN A 93 17.30 -12.29 13.04
CA GLN A 93 16.34 -11.78 12.07
C GLN A 93 16.39 -10.26 11.95
N THR A 94 16.76 -9.54 13.02
CA THR A 94 16.92 -8.07 12.95
C THR A 94 18.10 -7.63 12.09
N VAL A 95 19.08 -8.49 11.88
CA VAL A 95 20.27 -8.21 11.05
C VAL A 95 20.04 -8.65 9.60
N GLY A 96 19.36 -9.79 9.41
CA GLY A 96 19.18 -10.40 8.09
C GLY A 96 18.51 -9.49 7.06
N GLY A 97 17.46 -8.76 7.43
CA GLY A 97 16.73 -7.88 6.49
C GLY A 97 17.59 -6.74 5.92
N GLN A 98 18.46 -6.15 6.74
CA GLN A 98 19.34 -5.07 6.31
C GLN A 98 20.46 -5.57 5.38
N LEU A 99 20.96 -6.78 5.60
CA LEU A 99 21.98 -7.41 4.76
C LEU A 99 21.40 -7.79 3.39
N VAL A 100 20.21 -8.39 3.40
CA VAL A 100 19.47 -8.77 2.19
C VAL A 100 19.20 -7.55 1.30
N GLY A 101 18.67 -6.46 1.86
CA GLY A 101 18.33 -5.26 1.09
C GLY A 101 19.54 -4.62 0.38
N LYS A 102 20.71 -4.58 1.03
CA LYS A 102 21.92 -3.95 0.47
C LYS A 102 22.59 -4.79 -0.63
N GLN A 103 22.48 -6.12 -0.57
CA GLN A 103 23.27 -7.00 -1.43
C GLN A 103 22.45 -7.71 -2.51
N LEU A 104 21.18 -7.99 -2.23
CA LEU A 104 20.37 -8.83 -3.10
C LEU A 104 19.55 -8.05 -4.14
N TYR A 105 19.33 -6.73 -3.97
CA TYR A 105 18.48 -5.93 -4.87
C TYR A 105 18.89 -6.03 -6.35
N LYS A 106 20.18 -6.18 -6.64
CA LYS A 106 20.74 -6.28 -8.00
C LYS A 106 20.37 -7.57 -8.74
N PHE A 107 19.88 -8.59 -8.03
CA PHE A 107 19.50 -9.89 -8.60
C PHE A 107 18.01 -10.01 -8.91
N PHE A 108 17.24 -8.95 -8.63
CA PHE A 108 15.81 -8.91 -8.88
C PHE A 108 15.47 -7.98 -10.04
N PRO A 109 14.31 -8.17 -10.69
CA PRO A 109 13.83 -7.26 -11.73
C PRO A 109 13.80 -5.80 -11.22
N SER A 110 14.23 -4.86 -12.06
CA SER A 110 14.30 -3.44 -11.70
C SER A 110 12.93 -2.80 -11.43
N ASP A 111 11.85 -3.41 -11.91
CA ASP A 111 10.46 -3.00 -11.69
C ASP A 111 9.82 -3.62 -10.43
N LEU A 112 10.53 -4.48 -9.70
CA LEU A 112 10.07 -5.07 -8.43
C LEU A 112 10.31 -4.09 -7.27
N TRP A 113 9.25 -3.78 -6.53
CA TRP A 113 9.34 -2.93 -5.34
C TRP A 113 9.53 -3.77 -4.09
N TRP A 114 10.39 -3.28 -3.20
CA TRP A 114 10.74 -3.92 -1.94
C TRP A 114 10.51 -2.96 -0.81
N PHE A 115 10.01 -3.48 0.30
CA PHE A 115 9.89 -2.74 1.54
C PHE A 115 11.19 -2.91 2.32
N ASN A 116 12.14 -1.99 2.16
CA ASN A 116 13.46 -2.15 2.79
C ASN A 116 13.36 -2.02 4.31
N GLU A 117 14.06 -2.89 5.03
CA GLU A 117 14.24 -2.75 6.47
C GLU A 117 15.44 -1.82 6.72
N VAL A 118 15.17 -0.61 7.23
CA VAL A 118 16.15 0.49 7.30
C VAL A 118 16.84 0.59 8.66
N ALA A 119 16.18 0.10 9.70
CA ALA A 119 16.69 0.10 11.07
C ALA A 119 16.04 -1.02 11.85
N SER A 120 16.74 -1.50 12.87
CA SER A 120 16.21 -2.53 13.76
C SER A 120 16.88 -2.45 15.12
N VAL A 121 16.17 -2.92 16.13
CA VAL A 121 16.67 -3.08 17.50
C VAL A 121 16.20 -4.44 18.01
N SER A 122 17.08 -5.11 18.75
CA SER A 122 16.81 -6.40 19.37
C SER A 122 17.27 -6.37 20.82
N GLY A 123 16.58 -7.14 21.65
CA GLY A 123 17.04 -7.52 22.97
C GLY A 123 18.30 -8.37 22.88
N SER A 124 19.05 -8.40 23.98
CA SER A 124 20.27 -9.18 24.14
C SER A 124 20.29 -9.80 25.53
N GLN A 125 20.78 -11.04 25.62
CA GLN A 125 21.02 -11.76 26.88
C GLN A 125 22.48 -12.25 26.92
N VAL A 126 23.38 -11.59 26.19
CA VAL A 126 24.76 -12.05 25.97
C VAL A 126 25.57 -12.17 27.27
N ALA A 127 25.26 -11.36 28.29
CA ALA A 127 25.86 -11.49 29.62
C ALA A 127 25.59 -12.86 30.29
N GLN A 128 24.59 -13.60 29.82
CA GLN A 128 24.22 -14.95 30.30
C GLN A 128 24.77 -16.06 29.39
N GLY A 129 25.65 -15.73 28.43
CA GLY A 129 26.25 -16.65 27.46
C GLY A 129 25.43 -16.85 26.17
N HIS A 130 26.04 -17.49 25.18
CA HIS A 130 25.38 -17.86 23.92
C HIS A 130 24.66 -19.21 24.08
N SER A 131 23.34 -19.17 24.26
CA SER A 131 22.50 -20.38 24.33
C SER A 131 21.14 -20.14 23.68
N GLN A 132 20.50 -21.21 23.22
CA GLN A 132 19.15 -21.15 22.63
C GLN A 132 18.13 -20.53 23.60
N ALA A 133 18.22 -20.87 24.90
CA ALA A 133 17.35 -20.32 25.93
C ALA A 133 17.51 -18.79 26.07
N ASN A 134 18.73 -18.27 25.89
CA ASN A 134 18.99 -16.83 25.94
C ASN A 134 18.47 -16.12 24.69
N GLU A 135 18.56 -16.74 23.51
CA GLU A 135 17.93 -16.22 22.30
C GLU A 135 16.40 -16.20 22.38
N ASP A 136 15.80 -17.23 22.98
CA ASP A 136 14.36 -17.34 23.14
C ASP A 136 13.81 -16.30 24.12
N LYS A 137 14.61 -15.85 25.09
CA LYS A 137 14.31 -14.66 25.90
C LYS A 137 14.54 -13.37 25.10
N ALA A 138 15.66 -13.28 24.38
CA ALA A 138 16.08 -12.08 23.66
C ALA A 138 15.05 -11.64 22.61
N ARG A 139 14.39 -12.59 21.94
CA ARG A 139 13.41 -12.31 20.87
C ARG A 139 12.17 -11.53 21.30
N HIS A 140 11.93 -11.40 22.61
CA HIS A 140 10.76 -10.71 23.15
C HIS A 140 10.91 -9.18 23.25
N ILE A 141 12.09 -8.64 22.97
CA ILE A 141 12.28 -7.23 22.60
C ILE A 141 12.83 -7.21 21.19
N GLY A 142 12.04 -6.77 20.23
CA GLY A 142 12.46 -6.68 18.83
C GLY A 142 11.58 -5.68 18.11
N CYS A 143 12.21 -4.77 17.36
CA CYS A 143 11.52 -3.79 16.55
C CYS A 143 12.30 -3.57 15.26
N ILE A 144 11.61 -3.55 14.13
CA ILE A 144 12.18 -3.32 12.80
C ILE A 144 11.39 -2.18 12.15
N LEU A 145 12.10 -1.19 11.62
CA LEU A 145 11.56 -0.15 10.76
C LEU A 145 11.68 -0.60 9.31
N ARG A 146 10.56 -0.59 8.61
CA ARG A 146 10.45 -0.99 7.22
C ARG A 146 9.86 0.15 6.41
N GLU A 147 10.38 0.45 5.23
CA GLU A 147 9.83 1.49 4.36
C GLU A 147 8.32 1.34 4.18
N ASP A 148 7.62 2.47 4.10
CA ASP A 148 6.26 2.53 3.61
C ASP A 148 6.28 2.99 2.14
N LEU A 149 5.59 2.22 1.28
CA LEU A 149 5.53 2.47 -0.15
C LEU A 149 4.20 3.07 -0.59
N GLU A 150 3.24 3.29 0.31
CA GLU A 150 1.93 3.89 -0.03
C GLU A 150 2.10 5.27 -0.68
N ALA A 151 2.95 6.14 -0.12
CA ALA A 151 3.23 7.45 -0.71
C ALA A 151 3.80 7.36 -2.15
N ARG A 152 4.64 6.36 -2.41
CA ARG A 152 5.20 6.10 -3.74
C ARG A 152 4.14 5.56 -4.70
N ALA A 153 3.27 4.67 -4.23
CA ALA A 153 2.17 4.14 -5.02
C ALA A 153 1.18 5.26 -5.39
N ASN A 154 0.80 6.09 -4.42
CA ASN A 154 -0.06 7.26 -4.62
C ASN A 154 0.51 8.24 -5.63
N ALA A 155 1.81 8.56 -5.54
CA ALA A 155 2.48 9.42 -6.52
C ALA A 155 2.45 8.86 -7.95
N ASN A 156 2.31 7.54 -8.10
CA ASN A 156 2.18 6.85 -9.37
C ASN A 156 0.73 6.57 -9.78
N ASN A 157 -0.27 7.04 -9.02
CA ASN A 157 -1.67 6.65 -9.17
C ASN A 157 -1.89 5.13 -9.11
N GLU A 158 -1.12 4.45 -8.26
CA GLU A 158 -1.21 3.03 -7.96
C GLU A 158 -1.77 2.80 -6.55
N ALA A 159 -2.48 1.69 -6.35
CA ALA A 159 -2.89 1.16 -5.06
C ALA A 159 -2.08 -0.09 -4.74
N LEU A 160 -1.73 -0.29 -3.46
CA LEU A 160 -1.07 -1.50 -2.99
C LEU A 160 -2.09 -2.46 -2.35
N ILE A 161 -2.30 -3.62 -2.97
CA ILE A 161 -3.26 -4.63 -2.51
C ILE A 161 -2.51 -5.86 -2.02
N ILE A 162 -2.75 -6.30 -0.79
CA ILE A 162 -2.18 -7.56 -0.28
C ILE A 162 -2.68 -8.71 -1.14
N ALA A 163 -1.78 -9.47 -1.77
CA ALA A 163 -2.16 -10.52 -2.72
C ALA A 163 -3.05 -11.61 -2.06
N GLY A 164 -2.84 -11.88 -0.78
CA GLY A 164 -3.63 -12.83 -0.01
C GLY A 164 -5.10 -12.44 0.17
N SER A 165 -5.45 -11.15 0.04
CA SER A 165 -6.85 -10.71 0.11
C SER A 165 -7.59 -10.92 -1.22
N LEU A 166 -6.89 -10.94 -2.36
CA LEU A 166 -7.52 -11.01 -3.68
C LEU A 166 -8.45 -12.21 -3.86
N ALA A 167 -8.09 -13.36 -3.28
CA ALA A 167 -8.88 -14.59 -3.33
C ALA A 167 -9.96 -14.70 -2.24
N GLN A 168 -10.01 -13.76 -1.29
CA GLN A 168 -11.02 -13.75 -0.24
C GLN A 168 -12.34 -13.17 -0.75
N GLN A 169 -13.44 -13.54 -0.10
CA GLN A 169 -14.79 -13.07 -0.40
C GLN A 169 -15.31 -12.19 0.75
N PRO A 170 -16.02 -11.09 0.46
CA PRO A 170 -16.82 -10.41 1.47
C PRO A 170 -17.88 -11.36 2.07
N ALA A 171 -18.29 -11.13 3.31
CA ALA A 171 -19.19 -12.03 4.04
C ALA A 171 -20.54 -12.30 3.32
N ASN A 172 -21.01 -11.36 2.49
CA ASN A 172 -22.31 -11.43 1.82
C ASN A 172 -22.22 -11.28 0.29
N ASP A 173 -21.04 -11.51 -0.31
CA ASP A 173 -20.85 -11.44 -1.76
C ASP A 173 -20.12 -12.71 -2.24
N PRO A 174 -20.68 -13.47 -3.20
CA PRO A 174 -20.02 -14.66 -3.73
C PRO A 174 -18.78 -14.34 -4.58
N ARG A 175 -18.57 -13.08 -4.97
CA ARG A 175 -17.40 -12.63 -5.72
C ARG A 175 -16.21 -12.42 -4.80
N THR A 176 -15.04 -12.72 -5.31
CA THR A 176 -13.75 -12.44 -4.67
C THR A 176 -13.43 -10.95 -4.67
N HIS A 177 -12.52 -10.51 -3.78
CA HIS A 177 -12.02 -9.15 -3.79
C HIS A 177 -11.34 -8.78 -5.12
N ALA A 178 -10.68 -9.72 -5.80
CA ALA A 178 -10.15 -9.49 -7.14
C ALA A 178 -11.24 -9.13 -8.14
N GLU A 179 -12.34 -9.90 -8.15
CA GLU A 179 -13.48 -9.64 -9.05
C GLU A 179 -14.12 -8.29 -8.78
N ILE A 180 -14.29 -7.94 -7.49
CA ILE A 180 -14.94 -6.70 -7.08
C ILE A 180 -14.05 -5.48 -7.37
N VAL A 181 -12.80 -5.50 -6.92
CA VAL A 181 -11.90 -4.34 -6.99
C VAL A 181 -11.44 -4.07 -8.42
N LEU A 182 -11.33 -5.11 -9.25
CA LEU A 182 -10.81 -5.00 -10.61
C LEU A 182 -11.91 -5.07 -11.69
N GLY A 183 -13.18 -5.20 -11.29
CA GLY A 183 -14.32 -5.26 -12.21
C GLY A 183 -14.27 -6.46 -13.16
N LEU A 184 -13.91 -7.64 -12.65
CA LEU A 184 -13.80 -8.86 -13.48
C LEU A 184 -15.16 -9.58 -13.54
N GLU A 185 -15.97 -9.20 -14.53
CA GLU A 185 -17.33 -9.69 -14.69
C GLU A 185 -17.40 -10.96 -15.57
N SER A 186 -16.59 -11.01 -16.62
CA SER A 186 -16.55 -12.13 -17.58
C SER A 186 -15.42 -13.12 -17.31
N VAL A 187 -15.55 -14.34 -17.86
CA VAL A 187 -14.49 -15.36 -17.76
C VAL A 187 -13.23 -14.91 -18.50
N GLU A 188 -13.38 -14.24 -19.64
CA GLU A 188 -12.30 -13.72 -20.46
C GLU A 188 -11.51 -12.63 -19.72
N GLN A 189 -12.19 -11.72 -19.02
CA GLN A 189 -11.55 -10.71 -18.18
C GLN A 189 -10.75 -11.35 -17.05
N LYS A 190 -11.30 -12.37 -16.38
CA LYS A 190 -10.62 -13.12 -15.32
C LYS A 190 -9.38 -13.85 -15.86
N GLN A 191 -9.48 -14.46 -17.03
CA GLN A 191 -8.36 -15.15 -17.69
C GLN A 191 -7.24 -14.19 -18.08
N GLU A 192 -7.58 -13.03 -18.64
CA GLU A 192 -6.59 -12.04 -19.04
C GLU A 192 -5.87 -11.45 -17.83
N TRP A 193 -6.62 -11.06 -16.81
CA TRP A 193 -6.04 -10.58 -15.55
C TRP A 193 -5.14 -11.63 -14.90
N LEU A 194 -5.59 -12.90 -14.83
CA LEU A 194 -4.80 -13.98 -14.25
C LEU A 194 -3.51 -14.19 -15.04
N ARG A 195 -3.55 -14.12 -16.38
CA ARG A 195 -2.36 -14.22 -17.23
C ARG A 195 -1.35 -13.10 -16.92
N GLU A 196 -1.82 -11.85 -16.83
CA GLU A 196 -0.96 -10.71 -16.46
C GLU A 196 -0.37 -10.88 -15.05
N TYR A 197 -1.20 -11.23 -14.07
CA TYR A 197 -0.79 -11.42 -12.67
C TYR A 197 0.25 -12.54 -12.54
N VAL A 198 -0.02 -13.72 -13.11
CA VAL A 198 0.89 -14.88 -13.06
C VAL A 198 2.20 -14.57 -13.77
N ALA A 199 2.17 -13.94 -14.95
CA ALA A 199 3.39 -13.57 -15.66
C ALA A 199 4.28 -12.61 -14.84
N GLY A 200 3.68 -11.60 -14.19
CA GLY A 200 4.37 -10.69 -13.29
C GLY A 200 4.93 -11.39 -12.05
N PHE A 201 4.11 -12.19 -11.38
CA PHE A 201 4.47 -12.91 -10.17
C PHE A 201 5.62 -13.92 -10.41
N LEU A 202 5.52 -14.74 -11.46
CA LEU A 202 6.55 -15.73 -11.77
C LEU A 202 7.87 -15.07 -12.20
N ARG A 203 7.82 -13.95 -12.93
CA ARG A 203 9.03 -13.17 -13.24
C ARG A 203 9.70 -12.67 -11.96
N ALA A 204 8.94 -12.18 -10.98
CA ALA A 204 9.47 -11.71 -9.72
C ALA A 204 10.00 -12.85 -8.84
N ALA A 205 9.26 -13.96 -8.72
CA ALA A 205 9.55 -15.04 -7.77
C ALA A 205 10.49 -16.12 -8.31
N LEU A 206 10.30 -16.57 -9.55
CA LEU A 206 11.06 -17.69 -10.11
C LEU A 206 12.36 -17.28 -10.77
N LEU A 207 12.42 -16.10 -11.41
CA LEU A 207 13.62 -15.68 -12.12
C LEU A 207 14.86 -15.61 -11.19
N PRO A 208 14.77 -15.02 -9.98
CA PRO A 208 15.90 -14.99 -9.05
C PRO A 208 16.26 -16.38 -8.52
N LEU A 209 15.27 -17.26 -8.34
CA LEU A 209 15.48 -18.64 -7.91
C LEU A 209 16.25 -19.43 -8.97
N VAL A 210 15.84 -19.34 -10.24
CA VAL A 210 16.47 -20.09 -11.34
C VAL A 210 17.85 -19.54 -11.67
N GLN A 211 18.02 -18.22 -11.71
CA GLN A 211 19.27 -17.61 -12.14
C GLN A 211 20.33 -17.57 -11.04
N TYR A 212 19.90 -17.45 -9.77
CA TYR A 212 20.81 -17.15 -8.66
C TYR A 212 20.62 -18.06 -7.44
N GLY A 213 19.66 -18.99 -7.48
CA GLY A 213 19.33 -19.84 -6.31
C GLY A 213 18.65 -19.08 -5.17
N ILE A 214 18.11 -17.88 -5.44
CA ILE A 214 17.51 -17.02 -4.42
C ILE A 214 16.00 -17.26 -4.38
N GLY A 215 15.53 -18.01 -3.39
CA GLY A 215 14.10 -18.21 -3.13
C GLY A 215 13.52 -17.15 -2.22
N MET A 216 12.38 -16.57 -2.60
CA MET A 216 11.57 -15.69 -1.74
C MET A 216 10.41 -16.46 -1.10
N GLU A 217 10.04 -16.09 0.13
CA GLU A 217 8.79 -16.53 0.76
C GLU A 217 7.60 -15.72 0.23
N ALA A 218 7.31 -15.87 -1.07
CA ALA A 218 6.35 -15.05 -1.83
C ALA A 218 4.87 -15.45 -1.61
N HIS A 219 4.48 -15.74 -0.37
CA HIS A 219 3.10 -16.07 -0.04
C HIS A 219 2.20 -14.81 -0.05
N GLY A 220 0.88 -14.98 -0.06
CA GLY A 220 -0.08 -13.88 -0.23
C GLY A 220 0.05 -12.70 0.74
N GLN A 221 0.52 -12.92 1.96
CA GLN A 221 0.78 -11.84 2.93
C GLN A 221 2.10 -11.06 2.70
N ASN A 222 3.08 -11.64 2.00
CA ASN A 222 4.38 -11.01 1.71
C ASN A 222 4.43 -10.40 0.30
N THR A 223 3.34 -10.51 -0.45
CA THR A 223 3.23 -10.06 -1.84
C THR A 223 2.17 -8.99 -1.91
N LEU A 224 2.48 -7.85 -2.54
CA LEU A 224 1.50 -6.82 -2.87
C LEU A 224 1.37 -6.68 -4.39
N VAL A 225 0.13 -6.49 -4.83
CA VAL A 225 -0.22 -6.19 -6.21
C VAL A 225 -0.37 -4.69 -6.33
N ARG A 226 0.31 -4.12 -7.32
CA ARG A 226 0.08 -2.75 -7.76
C ARG A 226 -1.09 -2.74 -8.72
N SER A 227 -2.20 -2.13 -8.31
CA SER A 227 -3.34 -1.87 -9.20
C SER A 227 -3.36 -0.40 -9.57
N ILE A 228 -3.68 -0.06 -10.81
CA ILE A 228 -3.66 1.33 -11.26
C ILE A 228 -5.06 1.91 -11.07
N TRP A 229 -5.19 2.97 -10.28
CA TRP A 229 -6.46 3.67 -10.10
C TRP A 229 -7.03 4.17 -11.44
N SER A 230 -6.15 4.51 -12.39
CA SER A 230 -6.53 4.91 -13.75
C SER A 230 -7.26 3.80 -14.53
N LYS A 231 -6.98 2.51 -14.28
CA LYS A 231 -7.69 1.42 -14.95
C LYS A 231 -9.15 1.34 -14.49
N ILE A 232 -9.41 1.59 -13.21
CA ILE A 232 -10.77 1.68 -12.65
C ILE A 232 -11.47 2.91 -13.24
N HIS A 233 -10.79 4.05 -13.28
CA HIS A 233 -11.35 5.27 -13.87
C HIS A 233 -11.71 5.08 -15.35
N HIS A 234 -10.80 4.50 -16.13
CA HIS A 234 -11.01 4.18 -17.53
C HIS A 234 -12.19 3.23 -17.73
N ALA A 235 -12.23 2.12 -17.00
CA ALA A 235 -13.29 1.12 -17.16
C ALA A 235 -14.67 1.67 -16.79
N ILE A 236 -14.79 2.33 -15.65
CA ILE A 236 -16.08 2.79 -15.10
C ILE A 236 -16.52 4.09 -15.77
N PHE A 237 -15.70 5.14 -15.72
CA PHE A 237 -16.13 6.48 -16.11
C PHE A 237 -15.93 6.75 -17.60
N GLN A 238 -14.79 6.36 -18.17
CA GLN A 238 -14.51 6.67 -19.58
C GLN A 238 -15.22 5.69 -20.51
N ASN A 239 -15.16 4.39 -20.23
CA ASN A 239 -15.67 3.35 -21.12
C ASN A 239 -17.12 2.96 -20.83
N HIS A 240 -17.52 2.79 -19.57
CA HIS A 240 -18.89 2.35 -19.27
C HIS A 240 -19.87 3.53 -19.22
N LEU A 241 -19.73 4.40 -18.19
CA LEU A 241 -20.65 5.52 -17.97
C LEU A 241 -20.52 6.58 -19.06
N GLY A 242 -19.32 6.84 -19.57
CA GLY A 242 -19.12 7.76 -20.70
C GLY A 242 -19.85 7.33 -21.97
N ASN A 243 -19.82 6.03 -22.29
CA ASN A 243 -20.60 5.49 -23.41
C ASN A 243 -22.12 5.62 -23.15
N LEU A 244 -22.58 5.45 -21.92
CA LEU A 244 -23.98 5.60 -21.56
C LEU A 244 -24.45 7.07 -21.69
N VAL A 245 -23.66 8.02 -21.18
CA VAL A 245 -23.91 9.46 -21.34
C VAL A 245 -24.04 9.83 -22.81
N TYR A 246 -23.11 9.36 -23.64
CA TYR A 246 -23.13 9.63 -25.08
C TYR A 246 -24.31 8.95 -25.78
N ALA A 247 -24.59 7.68 -25.49
CA ALA A 247 -25.68 6.93 -26.11
C ALA A 247 -27.06 7.51 -25.77
N LEU A 248 -27.20 8.11 -24.59
CA LEU A 248 -28.43 8.80 -24.16
C LEU A 248 -28.51 10.26 -24.64
N GLY A 249 -27.46 10.76 -25.33
CA GLY A 249 -27.39 12.16 -25.77
C GLY A 249 -27.25 13.17 -24.63
N LEU A 250 -26.78 12.72 -23.46
CA LEU A 250 -26.65 13.54 -22.25
C LEU A 250 -25.28 14.20 -22.11
N ASP A 251 -24.39 14.04 -23.10
CA ASP A 251 -23.06 14.65 -23.13
C ASP A 251 -23.10 16.19 -23.25
N ARG A 252 -24.17 16.72 -23.84
CA ARG A 252 -24.48 18.16 -23.93
C ARG A 252 -25.53 18.63 -22.93
N HIS A 253 -25.89 17.75 -22.00
CA HIS A 253 -26.80 18.01 -20.90
C HIS A 253 -26.09 17.67 -19.58
N ASP A 254 -26.84 17.59 -18.49
CA ASP A 254 -26.31 17.40 -17.14
C ASP A 254 -25.79 15.97 -16.87
N GLY A 255 -25.54 15.13 -17.89
CA GLY A 255 -25.16 13.72 -17.72
C GLY A 255 -23.88 13.54 -16.89
N TRP A 256 -22.86 14.34 -17.14
CA TRP A 256 -21.61 14.32 -16.36
C TRP A 256 -21.78 14.93 -14.95
N MET A 257 -22.69 15.88 -14.78
CA MET A 257 -23.03 16.46 -13.47
C MET A 257 -23.72 15.39 -12.61
N ILE A 258 -24.71 14.67 -13.15
CA ILE A 258 -25.41 13.59 -12.46
C ILE A 258 -24.42 12.51 -11.99
N ILE A 259 -23.51 12.06 -12.86
CA ILE A 259 -22.51 11.05 -12.47
C ILE A 259 -21.64 11.56 -11.32
N ARG A 260 -21.23 12.83 -11.35
CA ARG A 260 -20.40 13.44 -10.31
C ARG A 260 -21.13 13.55 -8.98
N ASP A 261 -22.40 13.92 -9.01
CA ASP A 261 -23.24 14.01 -7.82
C ASP A 261 -23.43 12.64 -7.18
N GLU A 262 -23.70 11.61 -7.99
CA GLU A 262 -23.80 10.21 -7.52
C GLU A 262 -22.46 9.67 -7.00
N VAL A 263 -21.33 10.00 -7.62
CA VAL A 263 -19.99 9.67 -7.09
C VAL A 263 -19.75 10.35 -5.74
N THR A 264 -20.15 11.62 -5.60
CA THR A 264 -20.04 12.36 -4.34
C THR A 264 -20.89 11.72 -3.26
N ALA A 265 -22.13 11.36 -3.57
CA ALA A 265 -23.05 10.70 -2.65
C ALA A 265 -22.57 9.31 -2.23
N ALA A 266 -22.07 8.51 -3.18
CA ALA A 266 -21.62 7.14 -2.94
C ALA A 266 -20.32 7.09 -2.12
N LEU A 267 -19.37 7.98 -2.39
CA LEU A 267 -18.10 8.02 -1.68
C LEU A 267 -18.19 8.77 -0.35
N ASN A 268 -19.08 9.76 -0.25
CA ASN A 268 -19.21 10.62 0.92
C ASN A 268 -17.85 11.13 1.44
N PRO A 269 -17.10 11.85 0.60
CA PRO A 269 -15.69 12.16 0.82
C PRO A 269 -15.42 13.04 2.05
N ASP A 270 -16.44 13.68 2.61
CA ASP A 270 -16.29 14.56 3.77
C ASP A 270 -16.23 13.78 5.11
N ILE A 271 -16.56 12.47 5.09
CA ILE A 271 -16.62 11.63 6.30
C ILE A 271 -15.43 10.67 6.40
N ASP A 272 -15.00 10.06 5.29
CA ASP A 272 -13.88 9.09 5.28
C ASP A 272 -12.68 9.67 4.51
N PRO A 273 -11.52 9.89 5.16
CA PRO A 273 -10.30 10.35 4.49
C PRO A 273 -9.84 9.49 3.31
N ARG A 274 -10.12 8.18 3.33
CA ARG A 274 -9.80 7.28 2.20
C ARG A 274 -10.78 7.45 1.06
N ALA A 275 -12.05 7.73 1.36
CA ALA A 275 -13.02 8.08 0.34
C ALA A 275 -12.70 9.45 -0.26
N ARG A 276 -12.17 10.39 0.53
CA ARG A 276 -11.65 11.68 0.04
C ARG A 276 -10.52 11.49 -0.95
N GLU A 277 -9.55 10.64 -0.62
CA GLU A 277 -8.41 10.34 -1.48
C GLU A 277 -8.85 9.76 -2.84
N LEU A 278 -9.77 8.79 -2.83
CA LEU A 278 -10.34 8.23 -4.06
C LEU A 278 -11.16 9.26 -4.85
N TYR A 279 -11.94 10.10 -4.17
CA TYR A 279 -12.72 11.16 -4.78
C TYR A 279 -11.82 12.20 -5.48
N ASP A 280 -10.76 12.65 -4.79
CA ASP A 280 -9.78 13.59 -5.32
C ASP A 280 -9.01 12.98 -6.50
N PHE A 281 -8.69 11.67 -6.43
CA PHE A 281 -8.15 10.95 -7.58
C PHE A 281 -9.13 11.00 -8.76
N ILE A 282 -10.38 10.56 -8.59
CA ILE A 282 -11.39 10.47 -9.65
C ILE A 282 -11.64 11.82 -10.35
N LEU A 283 -11.46 12.94 -9.65
CA LEU A 283 -11.67 14.30 -10.15
C LEU A 283 -10.38 15.07 -10.49
N GLN A 284 -9.24 14.39 -10.68
CA GLN A 284 -8.05 15.01 -11.25
C GLN A 284 -8.36 15.69 -12.60
N GLU A 285 -7.65 16.77 -12.93
CA GLU A 285 -7.87 17.57 -14.14
C GLU A 285 -7.70 16.76 -15.43
N THR A 286 -6.74 15.83 -15.43
CA THR A 286 -6.49 14.92 -16.53
C THR A 286 -6.44 13.49 -16.04
N MET A 287 -6.83 12.56 -16.90
CA MET A 287 -6.80 11.13 -16.64
C MET A 287 -6.06 10.39 -17.75
N PRO A 288 -5.31 9.32 -17.43
CA PRO A 288 -4.74 8.46 -18.45
C PRO A 288 -5.84 7.85 -19.32
N PHE A 289 -5.67 7.97 -20.63
CA PHE A 289 -6.56 7.39 -21.64
C PHE A 289 -5.77 6.47 -22.57
N LYS A 290 -6.32 5.29 -22.83
CA LYS A 290 -5.64 4.24 -23.57
C LYS A 290 -5.63 4.54 -25.07
N CYS A 291 -4.44 4.57 -25.68
CA CYS A 291 -4.25 4.95 -27.08
C CYS A 291 -4.34 3.74 -28.04
N PHE A 292 -5.48 3.07 -28.12
CA PHE A 292 -5.64 1.81 -28.87
C PHE A 292 -5.17 1.86 -30.34
N LEU A 293 -5.42 2.97 -31.03
CA LEU A 293 -5.00 3.14 -32.43
C LEU A 293 -3.47 3.20 -32.55
N ARG A 294 -2.80 3.88 -31.62
CA ARG A 294 -1.35 3.99 -31.57
C ARG A 294 -0.69 2.66 -31.20
N MET A 295 -1.23 1.99 -30.19
CA MET A 295 -0.80 0.63 -29.82
C MET A 295 -0.85 -0.32 -31.03
N ARG A 296 -1.87 -0.19 -31.88
CA ARG A 296 -2.01 -0.98 -33.11
C ARG A 296 -1.03 -0.58 -34.21
N MET A 297 -0.65 0.70 -34.29
CA MET A 297 0.29 1.22 -35.29
C MET A 297 1.76 0.97 -34.91
N ASP A 298 2.08 0.95 -33.62
CA ASP A 298 3.45 0.78 -33.13
C ASP A 298 3.88 -0.69 -32.99
N GLU A 299 3.01 -1.65 -33.36
CA GLU A 299 3.18 -3.12 -33.19
C GLU A 299 3.53 -3.59 -31.76
N HIS A 300 3.60 -2.68 -30.79
CA HIS A 300 3.88 -2.95 -29.38
C HIS A 300 2.57 -2.93 -28.58
N PHE A 301 2.03 -4.10 -28.29
CA PHE A 301 0.94 -4.29 -27.33
C PHE A 301 1.41 -4.14 -25.86
N ASN A 302 2.21 -3.11 -25.57
CA ASN A 302 2.56 -2.81 -24.19
C ASN A 302 1.38 -2.11 -23.52
N ASN A 303 0.95 -2.63 -22.37
CA ASN A 303 -0.23 -2.17 -21.61
C ASN A 303 -0.06 -0.77 -20.98
N ARG A 304 0.87 0.06 -21.50
CA ARG A 304 1.34 1.33 -20.93
C ARG A 304 1.27 2.52 -21.92
N ASP A 305 0.74 2.32 -23.13
CA ASP A 305 0.58 3.42 -24.08
C ASP A 305 -0.69 4.20 -23.77
N GLU A 306 -0.55 5.13 -22.83
CA GLU A 306 -1.61 6.00 -22.31
C GLU A 306 -1.19 7.46 -22.50
N ARG A 307 -2.18 8.32 -22.71
CA ARG A 307 -1.99 9.79 -22.70
C ARG A 307 -2.92 10.44 -21.70
N PRO A 308 -2.45 11.46 -20.96
CA PRO A 308 -3.34 12.25 -20.13
C PRO A 308 -4.30 13.05 -21.03
N LEU A 309 -5.59 12.80 -20.87
CA LEU A 309 -6.66 13.57 -21.51
C LEU A 309 -7.49 14.32 -20.45
N PRO A 310 -8.15 15.44 -20.80
CA PRO A 310 -9.08 16.12 -19.91
C PRO A 310 -10.10 15.12 -19.34
N ASN A 311 -10.28 15.17 -18.03
CA ASN A 311 -11.16 14.24 -17.35
C ASN A 311 -12.62 14.58 -17.64
N ALA A 312 -13.33 13.70 -18.36
CA ALA A 312 -14.72 13.92 -18.77
C ALA A 312 -15.68 14.13 -17.59
N LEU A 313 -15.37 13.64 -16.39
CA LEU A 313 -16.16 13.92 -15.19
C LEU A 313 -16.17 15.40 -14.81
N LEU A 314 -15.25 16.21 -15.32
CA LEU A 314 -15.21 17.64 -15.05
C LEU A 314 -16.07 18.44 -16.02
N VAL A 315 -16.56 17.86 -17.13
CA VAL A 315 -17.43 18.52 -18.11
C VAL A 315 -18.60 19.21 -17.41
N GLY A 316 -18.83 20.49 -17.77
CA GLY A 316 -19.90 21.31 -17.18
C GLY A 316 -19.59 21.92 -15.82
N SER A 317 -18.36 21.80 -15.30
CA SER A 317 -17.94 22.50 -14.08
C SER A 317 -17.00 23.66 -14.34
N ASP A 318 -16.86 24.55 -13.35
CA ASP A 318 -15.97 25.73 -13.39
C ASP A 318 -14.52 25.40 -13.77
N LYS A 319 -14.06 24.18 -13.48
CA LYS A 319 -12.70 23.72 -13.83
C LYS A 319 -12.54 23.34 -15.30
N TRP A 320 -13.63 22.98 -16.00
CA TRP A 320 -13.57 22.40 -17.34
C TRP A 320 -13.02 23.35 -18.40
N GLU A 321 -13.57 24.56 -18.45
CA GLU A 321 -13.17 25.58 -19.44
C GLU A 321 -11.68 25.91 -19.32
N LYS A 322 -11.20 26.03 -18.08
CA LYS A 322 -9.78 26.27 -17.80
C LYS A 322 -8.88 25.14 -18.31
N ILE A 323 -9.28 23.88 -18.10
CA ILE A 323 -8.52 22.71 -18.55
C ILE A 323 -8.44 22.67 -20.09
N LEU A 324 -9.54 22.99 -20.78
CA LEU A 324 -9.56 23.04 -22.24
C LEU A 324 -8.67 24.15 -22.79
N ASP A 325 -8.69 25.34 -22.20
CA ASP A 325 -7.84 26.46 -22.59
C ASP A 325 -6.35 26.13 -22.40
N ASP A 326 -5.99 25.54 -21.25
CA ASP A 326 -4.62 25.13 -20.95
C ASP A 326 -4.11 24.07 -21.93
N GLN A 327 -4.94 23.07 -22.27
CA GLN A 327 -4.61 22.05 -23.27
C GLN A 327 -4.50 22.62 -24.69
N ALA A 328 -5.40 23.52 -25.09
CA ALA A 328 -5.35 24.17 -26.40
C ALA A 328 -4.07 25.00 -26.57
N GLN A 329 -3.66 25.72 -25.53
CA GLN A 329 -2.38 26.44 -25.55
C GLN A 329 -1.17 25.50 -25.60
N GLN A 330 -1.24 24.36 -24.92
CA GLN A 330 -0.17 23.36 -24.95
C GLN A 330 -0.02 22.70 -26.33
N MET A 331 -1.14 22.42 -27.01
CA MET A 331 -1.15 21.94 -28.39
C MET A 331 -0.58 22.99 -29.35
N LEU A 332 -0.97 24.26 -29.23
CA LEU A 332 -0.42 25.33 -30.10
C LEU A 332 1.10 25.49 -29.96
N LYS A 333 1.67 25.16 -28.80
CA LYS A 333 3.13 25.18 -28.55
C LYS A 333 3.87 23.96 -29.10
N THR A 334 3.20 22.82 -29.28
CA THR A 334 3.82 21.59 -29.81
C THR A 334 3.81 21.51 -31.33
N TRP A 335 3.03 22.37 -31.99
CA TRP A 335 2.91 22.44 -33.45
C TRP A 335 3.71 23.59 -34.10
N ARG A 336 4.49 24.34 -33.30
CA ARG A 336 5.50 25.31 -33.78
C ARG A 336 6.89 24.70 -33.69
#